data_AF-A0AAE4AA82-F1
#
_entry.id   AF-A0AAE4AA82-F1
#
_cell.length_a   1.000
_cell.length_b   1.000
_cell.length_c   1.000
_cell.angle_alpha   90.00
_cell.angle_beta   90.00
_cell.angle_gamma   90.00
#
_symmetry.space_group_name_H-M   'P 1'
#
loop_
_entity.id
_entity.type
_entity.pdbx_description
1 polymer ?
#
loop_
_entity_poly.entity_id
_entity_poly.type
_entity_poly.pdbx_seq_one_letter_code
_entity_poly.pdbx_strand_id
1 'polypeptide(L)'
;MRSRMTGPPERACDWEPLERALPEAWLDGWMFMFYVSHPAGGEDLRAYKHQITRRYLHLRLEDGHVAAYRFLGHDSYRAAKLVEEVEDAYATIEPLGFTRAMEPVERAACPCERASPGEDLSGLFDDP
;
A
#
# COMPACT_ATOMS: atom_id res chain seq x y z
N MET A 1 32.68 18.86 13.53
CA MET A 1 32.07 17.52 13.35
C MET A 1 30.64 17.59 13.85
N ARG A 2 29.65 17.60 12.95
CA ARG A 2 28.23 17.50 13.33
C ARG A 2 27.75 16.11 12.96
N SER A 3 27.47 15.28 13.97
CA SER A 3 26.73 14.02 13.77
C SER A 3 25.38 14.35 13.17
N ARG A 4 25.11 13.86 11.96
CA ARG A 4 23.75 13.80 11.44
C ARG A 4 23.04 12.70 12.22
N MET A 5 22.03 13.09 12.97
CA MET A 5 21.04 12.16 13.49
C MET A 5 20.38 11.49 12.28
N THR A 6 20.78 10.27 11.98
CA THR A 6 20.03 9.39 11.08
C THR A 6 18.83 8.90 11.86
N GLY A 7 17.69 9.60 11.70
CA GLY A 7 16.39 8.99 11.99
C GLY A 7 16.23 7.70 11.18
N PRO A 8 15.28 6.80 11.56
CA PRO A 8 15.02 5.62 10.77
C PRO A 8 14.72 6.05 9.32
N PRO A 9 15.23 5.34 8.30
CA PRO A 9 14.93 5.71 6.91
C PRO A 9 13.41 5.77 6.77
N GLU A 10 12.89 6.91 6.32
CA GLU A 10 11.51 7.03 5.85
C GLU A 10 11.34 5.90 4.84
N ARG A 11 10.60 4.84 5.23
CA ARG A 11 10.46 3.67 4.37
C ARG A 11 9.68 4.13 3.15
N ALA A 12 10.38 4.23 2.02
CA ALA A 12 9.75 4.43 0.73
C ALA A 12 8.63 3.41 0.53
N CYS A 13 7.63 3.77 -0.28
CA CYS A 13 6.57 2.86 -0.61
C CYS A 13 7.11 1.63 -1.32
N ASP A 14 6.90 0.48 -0.72
CA ASP A 14 7.28 -0.78 -1.29
C ASP A 14 6.13 -1.30 -2.16
N TRP A 15 6.33 -1.31 -3.48
CA TRP A 15 5.37 -1.78 -4.47
C TRP A 15 5.65 -3.22 -4.93
N GLU A 16 6.80 -3.79 -4.56
CA GLU A 16 7.24 -5.09 -5.06
C GLU A 16 6.23 -6.23 -4.78
N PRO A 17 5.61 -6.34 -3.59
CA PRO A 17 4.59 -7.35 -3.34
C PRO A 17 3.40 -7.28 -4.31
N LEU A 18 2.98 -6.06 -4.67
CA LEU A 18 1.84 -5.85 -5.56
C LEU A 18 2.23 -6.11 -7.03
N GLU A 19 3.40 -5.64 -7.45
CA GLU A 19 3.95 -5.85 -8.81
C GLU A 19 4.16 -7.33 -9.12
N ARG A 20 4.50 -8.14 -8.11
CA ARG A 20 4.58 -9.60 -8.24
C ARG A 20 3.21 -10.29 -8.17
N ALA A 21 2.23 -9.68 -7.52
CA ALA A 21 0.89 -10.25 -7.35
C ALA A 21 0.00 -10.11 -8.58
N LEU A 22 0.17 -9.03 -9.34
CA LEU A 22 -0.75 -8.61 -10.39
C LEU A 22 -0.01 -8.39 -11.73
N PRO A 23 -0.67 -8.64 -12.88
CA PRO A 23 -0.19 -8.16 -14.16
C PRO A 23 -0.02 -6.63 -14.16
N GLU A 24 0.98 -6.13 -14.89
CA GLU A 24 1.28 -4.69 -14.96
C GLU A 24 0.05 -3.83 -15.32
N ALA A 25 -0.75 -4.28 -16.29
CA ALA A 25 -1.97 -3.60 -16.72
C ALA A 25 -3.03 -3.43 -15.60
N TRP A 26 -2.91 -4.12 -14.48
CA TRP A 26 -3.87 -4.07 -13.36
C TRP A 26 -3.37 -3.18 -12.22
N LEU A 27 -2.13 -2.68 -12.29
CA LEU A 27 -1.49 -1.93 -11.20
C LEU A 27 -2.00 -0.48 -11.06
N ASP A 28 -2.42 0.15 -12.15
CA ASP A 28 -2.78 1.58 -12.18
C ASP A 28 -3.99 1.92 -11.29
N GLY A 29 -4.79 0.93 -10.91
CA GLY A 29 -5.90 1.08 -9.98
C GLY A 29 -5.52 1.11 -8.49
N TRP A 30 -4.26 0.93 -8.13
CA TRP A 30 -3.83 0.72 -6.75
C TRP A 30 -3.02 1.87 -6.18
N MET A 31 -3.15 2.07 -4.86
CA MET A 31 -2.42 3.07 -4.10
C MET A 31 -1.83 2.42 -2.85
N PHE A 32 -0.52 2.56 -2.63
CA PHE A 32 0.06 2.21 -1.35
C PHE A 32 -0.47 3.14 -0.25
N MET A 33 -0.85 2.55 0.89
CA MET A 33 -1.44 3.30 2.00
C MET A 33 -0.50 3.36 3.21
N PHE A 34 -0.13 2.21 3.76
CA PHE A 34 0.68 2.11 4.98
C PHE A 34 1.25 0.70 5.18
N TYR A 35 2.22 0.61 6.08
CA TYR A 35 2.70 -0.65 6.64
C TYR A 35 1.85 -1.06 7.84
N VAL A 36 1.62 -2.36 8.02
CA VAL A 36 0.95 -2.93 9.19
C VAL A 36 1.89 -3.89 9.89
N SER A 37 2.16 -3.66 11.17
CA SER A 37 2.95 -4.56 11.99
C SER A 37 2.29 -5.92 12.12
N HIS A 38 3.03 -6.97 11.76
CA HIS A 38 2.50 -8.32 11.82
C HIS A 38 2.34 -8.79 13.28
N PRO A 39 1.16 -9.26 13.69
CA PRO A 39 0.88 -9.61 15.10
C PRO A 39 1.79 -10.71 15.66
N ALA A 40 2.25 -11.63 14.82
CA ALA A 40 3.08 -12.77 15.24
C ALA A 40 4.60 -12.50 15.25
N GLY A 41 5.03 -11.25 15.00
CA GLY A 41 6.43 -10.94 14.72
C GLY A 41 6.82 -11.40 13.31
N GLY A 42 7.35 -10.49 12.52
CA GLY A 42 7.65 -10.71 11.10
C GLY A 42 7.80 -9.38 10.37
N GLU A 43 8.04 -9.44 9.06
CA GLU A 43 7.99 -8.23 8.25
C GLU A 43 6.58 -7.64 8.22
N ASP A 44 6.52 -6.32 8.09
CA ASP A 44 5.24 -5.60 8.02
C ASP A 44 4.50 -5.97 6.72
N LEU A 45 3.18 -6.08 6.83
CA LEU A 45 2.29 -6.17 5.68
C LEU A 45 2.26 -4.80 4.98
N ARG A 46 2.22 -4.81 3.65
CA ARG A 46 1.99 -3.61 2.84
C ARG A 46 0.51 -3.55 2.49
N ALA A 47 -0.17 -2.46 2.85
CA ALA A 47 -1.57 -2.25 2.54
C ALA A 47 -1.71 -1.40 1.27
N TYR A 48 -2.33 -1.97 0.24
CA TYR A 48 -2.66 -1.28 -1.01
C TYR A 48 -4.17 -1.13 -1.11
N LYS A 49 -4.64 0.04 -1.49
CA LYS A 49 -6.06 0.34 -1.66
C LYS A 49 -6.37 0.52 -3.14
N HIS A 50 -7.38 -0.20 -3.61
CA HIS A 50 -7.90 0.01 -4.95
C HIS A 50 -8.72 1.30 -5.00
N GLN A 51 -8.47 2.16 -5.97
CA GLN A 51 -9.02 3.51 -6.03
C GLN A 51 -10.54 3.52 -6.22
N ILE A 52 -11.08 2.59 -7.02
CA ILE A 52 -12.51 2.51 -7.34
C ILE A 52 -13.27 1.73 -6.28
N THR A 53 -12.87 0.48 -6.03
CA THR A 53 -13.61 -0.42 -5.12
C THR A 53 -13.36 -0.13 -3.65
N ARG A 54 -12.34 0.67 -3.34
CA ARG A 54 -11.88 0.99 -1.98
C ARG A 54 -11.48 -0.24 -1.17
N ARG A 55 -11.36 -1.41 -1.81
CA ARG A 55 -10.89 -2.66 -1.21
C ARG A 55 -9.38 -2.59 -0.99
N TYR A 56 -8.93 -3.32 0.02
CA TYR A 56 -7.53 -3.37 0.38
C TYR A 56 -6.95 -4.74 0.06
N LEU A 57 -5.74 -4.76 -0.48
CA LEU A 57 -4.86 -5.93 -0.45
C LEU A 57 -3.79 -5.69 0.60
N HIS A 58 -3.65 -6.65 1.53
CA HIS A 58 -2.57 -6.66 2.50
C HIS A 58 -1.61 -7.77 2.09
N LEU A 59 -0.43 -7.39 1.63
CA LEU A 59 0.53 -8.31 1.02
C LEU A 59 1.86 -8.30 1.76
N ARG A 60 2.56 -9.42 1.67
CA ARG A 60 3.91 -9.60 2.18
C ARG A 60 4.70 -10.47 1.21
N LEU A 61 6.02 -10.24 1.15
CA LEU A 61 6.94 -11.19 0.55
C LEU A 61 7.42 -12.20 1.60
N GLU A 62 7.17 -13.48 1.33
CA GLU A 62 7.63 -14.61 2.14
C GLU A 62 8.42 -15.55 1.24
N ASP A 63 9.72 -15.67 1.49
CA ASP A 63 10.63 -16.55 0.74
C ASP A 63 10.55 -16.37 -0.79
N GLY A 64 10.36 -15.13 -1.24
CA GLY A 64 10.25 -14.78 -2.67
C GLY A 64 8.86 -14.95 -3.28
N HIS A 65 7.87 -15.41 -2.50
CA HIS A 65 6.47 -15.54 -2.89
C HIS A 65 5.61 -14.45 -2.25
N VAL A 66 4.51 -14.08 -2.91
CA VAL A 66 3.56 -13.12 -2.35
C VAL A 66 2.53 -13.86 -1.50
N ALA A 67 2.49 -13.53 -0.21
CA ALA A 67 1.46 -13.95 0.72
C ALA A 67 0.41 -12.84 0.88
N ALA A 68 -0.87 -13.22 0.84
CA ALA A 68 -1.99 -12.31 1.04
C ALA A 68 -2.63 -12.52 2.41
N TYR A 69 -3.12 -11.43 3.00
CA TYR A 69 -3.77 -11.46 4.30
C TYR A 69 -5.09 -10.71 4.26
N ARG A 70 -6.08 -11.24 4.96
CA ARG A 70 -7.37 -10.60 5.17
C ARG A 70 -7.43 -10.01 6.57
N PHE A 71 -7.77 -8.73 6.65
CA PHE A 71 -8.06 -8.05 7.90
C PHE A 71 -9.39 -8.54 8.49
N LEU A 72 -9.39 -8.90 9.77
CA LEU A 72 -10.55 -9.42 10.50
C LEU A 72 -11.15 -8.41 11.51
N GLY A 73 -10.54 -7.23 11.66
CA GLY A 73 -10.86 -6.26 12.72
C GLY A 73 -9.88 -6.37 13.91
N HIS A 74 -9.86 -5.35 14.79
CA HIS A 74 -9.01 -5.32 16.00
C HIS A 74 -7.55 -5.73 15.75
N ASP A 75 -6.93 -5.16 14.72
CA ASP A 75 -5.53 -5.45 14.32
C ASP A 75 -5.23 -6.93 14.05
N SER A 76 -6.26 -7.73 13.80
CA SER A 76 -6.16 -9.17 13.54
C SER A 76 -6.18 -9.46 12.05
N TYR A 77 -5.30 -10.37 11.63
CA TYR A 77 -5.14 -10.80 10.25
C TYR A 77 -5.18 -12.32 10.15
N ARG A 78 -5.66 -12.82 9.02
CA ARG A 78 -5.51 -14.24 8.62
C ARG A 78 -4.84 -14.34 7.27
N ALA A 79 -4.08 -15.41 7.06
CA ALA A 79 -3.64 -15.78 5.73
C ALA A 79 -4.85 -16.00 4.81
N ALA A 80 -4.74 -15.54 3.58
CA ALA A 80 -5.75 -15.65 2.55
C ALA A 80 -5.12 -16.12 1.24
N LYS A 81 -5.94 -16.68 0.34
CA LYS A 81 -5.45 -16.99 -1.01
C LYS A 81 -5.40 -15.71 -1.82
N LEU A 82 -4.24 -15.41 -2.39
CA LEU A 82 -4.03 -14.20 -3.19
C LEU A 82 -5.09 -14.03 -4.28
N VAL A 83 -5.36 -15.08 -5.05
CA VAL A 83 -6.39 -15.06 -6.11
C VAL A 83 -7.76 -14.63 -5.57
N GLU A 84 -8.19 -15.15 -4.41
CA GLU A 84 -9.50 -14.82 -3.86
C GLU A 84 -9.58 -13.34 -3.43
N GLU A 85 -8.51 -12.80 -2.84
CA GLU A 85 -8.46 -11.38 -2.47
C GLU A 85 -8.44 -10.45 -3.69
N VAL A 86 -7.73 -10.85 -4.75
CA VAL A 86 -7.69 -10.10 -6.01
C VAL A 86 -9.06 -10.12 -6.69
N GLU A 87 -9.68 -11.29 -6.81
CA GLU A 87 -11.04 -11.40 -7.36
C GLU A 87 -12.04 -10.60 -6.53
N ASP A 88 -12.00 -10.69 -5.20
CA ASP A 88 -12.86 -9.91 -4.31
C ASP A 88 -12.64 -8.39 -4.48
N ALA A 89 -11.41 -7.95 -4.74
CA ALA A 89 -11.09 -6.55 -4.98
C ALA A 89 -11.72 -6.00 -6.27
N TYR A 90 -11.93 -6.87 -7.27
CA TYR A 90 -12.49 -6.53 -8.58
C TYR A 90 -13.95 -6.96 -8.78
N ALA A 91 -14.52 -7.78 -7.89
CA ALA A 91 -15.87 -8.36 -8.04
C ALA A 91 -16.98 -7.31 -8.26
N THR A 92 -16.76 -6.07 -7.84
CA THR A 92 -17.75 -4.99 -7.95
C THR A 92 -17.54 -4.03 -9.13
N ILE A 93 -16.48 -4.18 -9.94
CA ILE A 93 -16.16 -3.20 -11.00
C ILE A 93 -16.80 -3.51 -12.36
N GLU A 94 -16.96 -4.79 -12.71
CA GLU A 94 -17.49 -5.18 -14.02
C GLU A 94 -18.93 -4.68 -14.25
N PRO A 95 -19.86 -4.72 -13.26
CA PRO A 95 -21.20 -4.16 -13.43
C PRO A 95 -21.23 -2.63 -13.58
N LEU A 96 -20.14 -1.95 -13.21
CA LEU A 96 -20.00 -0.49 -13.29
C LEU A 96 -19.37 -0.03 -14.61
N GLY A 97 -19.08 -0.95 -15.53
CA GLY A 97 -18.47 -0.67 -16.84
C GLY A 97 -16.96 -0.43 -16.79
N PHE A 98 -16.32 -0.68 -15.64
CA PHE A 98 -14.87 -0.62 -15.50
C PHE A 98 -14.26 -1.99 -15.77
N THR A 99 -13.10 -2.01 -16.41
CA THR A 99 -12.34 -3.25 -16.64
C THR A 99 -11.15 -3.33 -15.69
N ARG A 100 -10.64 -4.55 -15.47
CA ARG A 100 -9.46 -4.79 -14.60
C ARG A 100 -8.21 -4.06 -15.10
N ALA A 101 -8.11 -3.90 -16.42
CA ALA A 101 -7.16 -3.00 -17.06
C ALA A 101 -7.79 -1.62 -17.12
N MET A 102 -7.44 -0.76 -16.18
CA MET A 102 -7.81 0.64 -16.28
C MET A 102 -6.83 1.29 -17.26
N GLU A 103 -7.32 2.18 -18.14
CA GLU A 103 -6.44 3.13 -18.83
C GLU A 103 -5.57 3.82 -17.77
N PRO A 104 -4.27 4.08 -18.04
CA PRO A 104 -3.33 4.54 -17.04
C PRO A 104 -3.82 5.85 -16.43
N VAL A 105 -4.42 5.77 -15.26
CA VAL A 105 -4.54 6.90 -14.35
C VAL A 105 -3.13 7.01 -13.79
N GLU A 106 -2.42 8.10 -14.11
CA GLU A 106 -1.05 8.35 -13.63
C GLU A 106 -0.87 7.73 -12.24
N ARG A 107 0.02 6.73 -12.11
CA ARG A 107 0.22 5.96 -10.86
C ARG A 107 0.18 6.95 -9.72
N ALA A 108 -0.86 6.86 -8.88
CA ALA A 108 -1.07 7.91 -7.90
C ALA A 108 0.19 8.00 -7.04
N ALA A 109 0.81 9.19 -7.07
CA ALA A 109 2.06 9.48 -6.39
C ALA A 109 2.00 8.94 -4.98
N CYS A 110 3.04 8.24 -4.55
CA CYS A 110 2.96 7.64 -3.24
C CYS A 110 2.77 8.73 -2.18
N PRO A 111 1.92 8.55 -1.15
CA PRO A 111 1.79 9.56 -0.10
C PRO A 111 3.12 9.93 0.56
N CYS A 112 4.12 9.02 0.55
CA CYS A 112 5.46 9.29 1.05
C CYS A 112 6.31 10.18 0.11
N GLU A 113 5.99 10.26 -1.19
CA GLU A 113 6.72 11.10 -2.15
C GLU A 113 6.28 12.56 -2.11
N ARG A 114 5.11 12.84 -1.52
CA ARG A 114 4.64 14.22 -1.25
C ARG A 114 5.28 14.86 -0.01
N ALA A 115 5.95 14.07 0.83
CA ALA A 115 6.77 14.63 1.90
C ALA A 115 8.08 15.12 1.28
N SER A 116 8.08 16.37 0.80
CA SER A 116 9.34 17.04 0.44
C SER A 116 10.21 17.10 1.71
N PRO A 117 11.46 16.60 1.69
CA PRO A 117 12.35 16.74 2.83
C PRO A 117 12.77 18.21 2.91
N GLY A 118 12.06 19.02 3.69
CA GLY A 118 12.47 20.40 3.97
C GLY A 118 11.41 21.47 4.17
N GLU A 119 10.11 21.16 4.26
CA GLU A 119 9.17 22.16 4.76
C GLU A 119 9.32 22.30 6.28
N ASP A 120 10.11 23.29 6.66
CA ASP A 120 10.24 23.79 8.02
C ASP A 120 8.89 24.36 8.50
N LEU A 121 8.12 23.51 9.18
CA LEU A 121 6.83 23.88 9.80
C LEU A 121 7.00 24.64 11.12
N SER A 122 8.22 25.07 11.48
CA SER A 122 8.45 25.84 12.71
C SER A 122 7.79 27.22 12.73
N GLY A 123 7.29 27.71 11.58
CA GLY A 123 6.57 28.97 11.47
C GLY A 123 5.04 28.87 11.52
N LEU A 124 4.44 27.69 11.66
CA LEU A 124 2.97 27.54 11.65
C LEU A 124 2.30 27.65 13.03
N PHE A 125 3.10 27.84 14.09
CA PHE A 125 2.64 28.05 15.46
C PHE A 125 3.18 29.37 16.03
N ASP A 126 3.07 30.47 15.29
CA ASP A 126 3.03 31.80 15.90
C ASP A 126 1.58 32.29 15.85
N ASP A 127 0.86 31.96 16.92
CA ASP A 127 -0.46 32.48 17.28
C ASP A 127 -0.26 33.86 17.95
N PRO A 128 -1.04 34.88 17.59
CA PRO A 128 -1.45 35.89 18.55
C PRO A 128 -2.91 35.72 19.00
#